data_AF-A0A9P6I9Z7-F1
#
_entry.id   AF-A0A9P6I9Z7-F1
#
_cell.length_a   1.000
_cell.length_b   1.000
_cell.length_c   1.000
_cell.angle_alpha   90.00
_cell.angle_beta   90.00
_cell.angle_gamma   90.00
#
_symmetry.space_group_name_H-M   'P 1'
#
loop_
_entity.id
_entity.type
_entity.pdbx_description
1 polymer ?
#
loop_
_entity_poly.entity_id
_entity_poly.type
_entity_poly.pdbx_seq_one_letter_code
_entity_poly.pdbx_strand_id
1 'polypeptide(L)'
;MSAPLSKELREKYNVRSIPVRKDDEVTIVRGANKGKEGKVTSVYRLKYVIHIAGVNRDKVSGQSVPLGIHPSNVVVNKLKLDKDRESILERIKVGRELRVKSTASA
;
A
#
# COMPACT_ATOMS: atom_id res chain seq x y z
N MET A 1 2.87 -9.11 0.32
CA MET A 1 2.45 -8.00 -0.57
C MET A 1 2.11 -6.78 0.28
N SER A 2 3.12 -6.13 0.86
CA SER A 2 2.95 -4.96 1.72
C SER A 2 3.52 -3.73 1.03
N ALA A 3 2.95 -2.56 1.33
CA ALA A 3 3.42 -1.29 0.82
C ALA A 3 3.74 -0.33 1.98
N PRO A 4 4.74 0.55 1.82
CA PRO A 4 5.00 1.65 2.76
C PRO A 4 3.80 2.59 2.84
N LEU A 5 3.51 3.07 4.06
CA LEU A 5 2.55 4.16 4.26
C LEU A 5 3.17 5.52 3.92
N SER A 6 2.35 6.50 3.55
CA SER A 6 2.73 7.91 3.40
C SER A 6 3.26 8.49 4.72
N LYS A 7 3.95 9.64 4.67
CA LYS A 7 4.49 10.28 5.88
C LYS A 7 3.37 10.62 6.88
N GLU A 8 2.27 11.20 6.38
CA GLU A 8 1.10 11.54 7.18
C GLU A 8 0.48 10.33 7.89
N LEU A 9 0.31 9.21 7.18
CA LEU A 9 -0.22 7.98 7.78
C LEU A 9 0.78 7.35 8.77
N ARG A 10 2.08 7.47 8.52
CA ARG A 10 3.13 7.00 9.44
C ARG A 10 3.11 7.79 10.74
N GLU A 11 2.91 9.09 10.69
CA GLU A 11 2.82 9.94 11.88
C GLU A 11 1.54 9.63 12.65
N LYS A 12 0.40 9.47 11.95
CA LYS A 12 -0.89 9.16 12.57
C LYS A 12 -0.92 7.80 13.27
N TYR A 13 -0.45 6.75 12.59
CA TYR A 13 -0.58 5.36 13.08
C TYR A 13 0.71 4.78 13.66
N ASN A 14 1.86 5.45 13.52
CA ASN A 14 3.19 4.94 13.88
C ASN A 14 3.54 3.58 13.23
N VAL A 15 2.98 3.28 12.05
CA VAL A 15 3.22 2.04 11.29
C VAL A 15 4.02 2.34 10.03
N ARG A 16 5.06 1.54 9.72
CA ARG A 16 5.91 1.78 8.54
C ARG A 16 5.29 1.28 7.23
N SER A 17 4.61 0.14 7.27
CA SER A 17 4.04 -0.54 6.11
C SER A 17 2.87 -1.44 6.51
N ILE A 18 1.93 -1.66 5.60
CA ILE A 18 0.77 -2.53 5.80
C ILE A 18 0.51 -3.41 4.56
N PRO A 19 -0.12 -4.60 4.70
CA PRO A 19 -0.62 -5.35 3.56
C PRO A 19 -1.65 -4.54 2.76
N VAL A 20 -1.45 -4.47 1.45
CA VAL A 20 -2.32 -3.72 0.54
C VAL A 20 -3.64 -4.47 0.33
N ARG A 21 -4.76 -3.75 0.38
CA ARG A 21 -6.11 -4.26 0.16
C ARG A 21 -6.75 -3.58 -1.05
N LYS A 22 -7.84 -4.18 -1.53
CA LYS A 22 -8.75 -3.50 -2.45
C LYS A 22 -9.26 -2.23 -1.79
N ASP A 23 -9.48 -1.22 -2.60
CA ASP A 23 -9.93 0.12 -2.22
C ASP A 23 -8.95 1.02 -1.46
N ASP A 24 -7.71 0.59 -1.19
CA ASP A 24 -6.67 1.53 -0.74
C ASP A 24 -6.31 2.51 -1.87
N GLU A 25 -6.05 3.77 -1.54
CA GLU A 25 -5.48 4.73 -2.51
C GLU A 25 -3.96 4.72 -2.40
N VAL A 26 -3.31 4.61 -3.56
CA VAL A 26 -1.86 4.45 -3.66
C VAL A 26 -1.27 5.39 -4.71
N THR A 27 -0.04 5.83 -4.46
CA THR A 27 0.80 6.56 -5.42
C THR A 27 1.96 5.68 -5.86
N ILE A 28 2.23 5.63 -7.16
CA ILE A 28 3.35 4.88 -7.72
C ILE A 28 4.63 5.70 -7.57
N VAL A 29 5.63 5.15 -6.89
CA VAL A 29 6.91 5.81 -6.62
C VAL A 29 8.01 5.35 -7.58
N ARG A 30 7.90 4.13 -8.13
CA ARG A 30 8.92 3.52 -9.00
C ARG A 30 8.31 2.94 -10.27
N GLY A 31 9.08 2.96 -11.36
CA GLY A 31 8.71 2.40 -12.66
C GLY A 31 8.12 3.42 -13.64
N ALA A 32 7.66 2.94 -14.81
CA ALA A 32 7.21 3.79 -15.92
C ALA A 32 5.98 4.66 -15.59
N ASN A 33 5.16 4.26 -14.62
CA ASN A 33 3.96 4.98 -14.20
C ASN A 33 4.18 5.81 -12.91
N LYS A 34 5.43 6.18 -12.60
CA LYS A 34 5.76 6.99 -11.42
C LYS A 34 4.97 8.30 -11.41
N GLY A 35 4.48 8.68 -10.23
CA GLY A 35 3.71 9.91 -10.01
C GLY A 35 2.21 9.76 -10.22
N LYS A 36 1.75 8.67 -10.85
CA LYS A 36 0.32 8.38 -10.96
C LYS A 36 -0.23 7.91 -9.62
N GLU A 37 -1.44 8.38 -9.31
CA GLU A 37 -2.21 7.99 -8.14
C GLU A 37 -3.46 7.24 -8.58
N GLY A 38 -3.94 6.34 -7.73
CA GLY A 38 -5.19 5.66 -8.01
C GLY A 38 -5.59 4.69 -6.91
N LYS A 39 -6.84 4.26 -7.01
CA LYS A 39 -7.43 3.28 -6.10
C LYS A 39 -7.07 1.86 -6.54
N VAL A 40 -6.74 0.99 -5.59
CA VAL A 40 -6.47 -0.42 -5.86
C VAL A 40 -7.77 -1.14 -6.22
N THR A 41 -7.87 -1.63 -7.46
CA THR A 41 -9.04 -2.35 -7.95
C THR A 41 -8.99 -3.83 -7.55
N SER A 42 -7.82 -4.44 -7.68
CA SER A 42 -7.63 -5.86 -7.36
C SER A 42 -6.20 -6.17 -6.94
N VAL A 43 -6.08 -7.16 -6.05
CA VAL A 43 -4.81 -7.68 -5.54
C VAL A 43 -4.65 -9.09 -6.07
N TYR A 44 -3.76 -9.26 -7.05
CA TYR A 44 -3.53 -10.54 -7.69
C TYR A 44 -2.38 -11.29 -7.02
N ARG A 45 -2.71 -12.07 -5.99
CA ARG A 45 -1.74 -12.72 -5.11
C ARG A 45 -0.90 -13.80 -5.81
N LEU A 46 -1.44 -14.48 -6.82
CA LEU A 46 -0.70 -15.52 -7.57
C LEU A 46 0.54 -14.95 -8.27
N LYS A 47 0.42 -13.73 -8.83
CA LYS A 47 1.51 -13.06 -9.55
C LYS A 47 2.19 -11.97 -8.72
N TYR A 48 1.83 -11.81 -7.44
CA TYR A 48 2.35 -10.76 -6.56
C TYR A 48 2.22 -9.33 -7.12
N VAL A 49 1.15 -9.06 -7.89
CA VAL A 49 0.89 -7.74 -8.49
C VAL A 49 -0.43 -7.16 -8.02
N ILE A 50 -0.52 -5.84 -8.11
CA ILE A 50 -1.69 -5.04 -7.79
C ILE A 50 -2.11 -4.30 -9.06
N HIS A 51 -3.42 -4.21 -9.27
CA HIS A 51 -4.01 -3.40 -10.32
C HIS A 51 -4.57 -2.11 -9.72
N ILE A 52 -4.25 -0.99 -10.37
CA ILE A 52 -4.58 0.36 -9.92
C ILE A 52 -5.49 0.98 -10.97
N ALA A 53 -6.55 1.66 -10.54
CA ALA A 53 -7.46 2.38 -11.43
C ALA A 53 -6.69 3.45 -12.23
N GLY A 54 -6.95 3.53 -13.54
CA GLY A 54 -6.27 4.46 -14.44
C GLY A 54 -4.88 4.00 -14.90
N VAL A 55 -4.40 2.84 -14.45
CA VAL A 55 -3.10 2.29 -14.84
C VAL A 55 -3.28 1.07 -15.72
N ASN A 56 -3.61 1.34 -16.99
CA ASN A 56 -3.89 0.34 -18.00
C ASN A 56 -2.86 0.41 -19.15
N ARG A 57 -2.80 -0.66 -19.94
CA ARG A 57 -2.08 -0.73 -21.21
C ARG A 57 -3.06 -1.10 -22.31
N ASP A 58 -3.03 -0.36 -23.40
CA ASP A 58 -3.88 -0.63 -24.56
C ASP A 58 -3.28 -1.75 -25.41
N LYS A 59 -4.13 -2.66 -25.87
CA LYS A 59 -3.78 -3.68 -26.86
C LYS A 59 -4.00 -3.12 -28.26
N VAL A 60 -3.34 -3.74 -29.25
CA VAL A 60 -3.57 -3.47 -30.69
C VAL A 60 -5.05 -3.67 -31.07
N SER A 61 -5.76 -4.55 -30.35
CA SER A 61 -7.20 -4.78 -30.52
C SER A 61 -8.10 -3.65 -29.96
N GLY A 62 -7.54 -2.56 -29.43
CA GLY A 62 -8.27 -1.43 -28.85
C GLY A 62 -8.78 -1.66 -27.41
N GLN A 63 -8.59 -2.85 -26.83
CA GLN A 63 -8.98 -3.12 -25.45
C GLN A 63 -7.90 -2.67 -24.45
N SER A 64 -8.31 -1.95 -23.41
CA SER A 64 -7.43 -1.60 -22.28
C SER A 64 -7.35 -2.72 -21.26
N VAL A 65 -6.13 -3.15 -20.92
CA VAL A 65 -5.88 -4.20 -19.92
C VAL A 65 -5.15 -3.61 -18.72
N PRO A 66 -5.55 -3.94 -17.47
CA PRO A 66 -4.90 -3.41 -16.28
C PRO A 66 -3.43 -3.86 -16.22
N LEU A 67 -2.53 -2.92 -15.96
CA LEU A 67 -1.12 -3.23 -15.77
C LEU A 67 -0.90 -3.75 -14.34
N GLY A 68 -0.10 -4.79 -14.19
CA GLY A 68 0.30 -5.31 -12.88
C GLY A 68 1.46 -4.51 -12.31
N ILE A 69 1.29 -3.99 -11.09
CA ILE A 69 2.32 -3.24 -10.37
C ILE A 69 2.71 -3.96 -9.10
N HIS A 70 4.00 -4.09 -8.85
CA HIS A 70 4.49 -4.70 -7.62
C HIS A 70 4.25 -3.76 -6.40
N PRO A 71 3.72 -4.25 -5.26
CA PRO A 71 3.39 -3.43 -4.10
C PRO A 71 4.56 -2.66 -3.49
N SER A 72 5.81 -3.08 -3.69
CA SER A 72 6.98 -2.33 -3.20
C SER A 72 7.23 -1.03 -3.97
N ASN A 73 6.61 -0.87 -5.13
CA ASN A 73 6.76 0.30 -5.99
C ASN A 73 5.72 1.38 -5.71
N VAL A 74 4.84 1.15 -4.73
CA VAL A 74 3.76 2.08 -4.37
C VAL A 74 3.88 2.52 -2.91
N VAL A 75 3.31 3.69 -2.62
CA VAL A 75 3.09 4.21 -1.27
C VAL A 75 1.58 4.33 -1.07
N VAL A 76 1.08 3.94 0.10
CA VAL A 76 -0.34 4.06 0.44
C VAL A 76 -0.61 5.46 1.00
N ASN A 77 -1.57 6.16 0.41
CA ASN A 77 -1.99 7.51 0.80
C ASN A 77 -3.25 7.48 1.67
N LYS A 78 -4.23 6.64 1.32
CA LYS A 78 -5.44 6.44 2.11
C LYS A 78 -5.71 4.95 2.31
N LEU A 79 -6.12 4.61 3.52
CA LEU A 79 -6.44 3.25 3.92
C LEU A 79 -7.95 3.06 3.94
N LYS A 80 -8.45 1.97 3.38
CA LYS A 80 -9.82 1.51 3.67
C LYS A 80 -9.86 0.91 5.07
N LEU A 81 -10.44 1.62 6.03
CA LEU A 81 -10.50 1.17 7.42
C LEU A 81 -11.69 0.22 7.63
N ASP A 82 -11.39 -0.93 8.24
CA ASP A 82 -12.35 -1.90 8.76
C ASP A 82 -11.88 -2.27 10.18
N LYS A 83 -12.74 -2.86 11.00
CA LYS A 83 -12.41 -3.30 12.38
C LYS A 83 -11.10 -4.10 12.46
N ASP A 84 -10.88 -5.03 11.53
CA ASP A 84 -9.67 -5.85 11.49
C ASP A 84 -8.43 -5.06 11.05
N ARG A 85 -8.61 -4.00 10.27
CA ARG A 85 -7.48 -3.17 9.83
C ARG A 85 -7.04 -2.24 10.95
N GLU A 86 -7.98 -1.71 11.71
CA GLU A 86 -7.71 -0.91 12.91
C GLU A 86 -6.98 -1.73 13.96
N SER A 87 -7.45 -2.95 14.26
CA SER A 87 -6.78 -3.83 15.22
C SER A 87 -5.35 -4.21 14.80
N ILE A 88 -5.10 -4.39 13.50
CA ILE A 88 -3.74 -4.61 12.97
C ILE A 88 -2.86 -3.38 13.18
N LEU A 89 -3.38 -2.17 12.90
CA LEU A 89 -2.64 -0.92 13.07
C LEU A 89 -2.27 -0.69 14.54
N GLU A 90 -3.21 -0.88 15.45
CA GLU A 90 -3.00 -0.76 16.89
C GLU A 90 -1.96 -1.77 17.40
N ARG A 91 -2.10 -3.04 17.01
CA ARG A 91 -1.15 -4.09 17.40
C ARG A 91 0.28 -3.76 16.95
N ILE A 92 0.45 -3.27 15.72
CA ILE A 92 1.79 -2.90 15.22
C ILE A 92 2.32 -1.67 15.96
N LYS A 93 1.46 -0.68 16.25
CA LYS A 93 1.83 0.52 17.00
C LYS A 93 2.39 0.16 18.39
N VAL A 94 1.65 -0.64 19.16
CA VAL A 94 2.07 -1.09 20.50
C VAL A 94 3.42 -1.81 20.43
N GLY A 95 3.57 -2.76 19.51
CA GLY A 95 4.84 -3.49 19.35
C GLY A 95 6.02 -2.58 19.01
N ARG A 96 5.78 -1.50 18.25
CA ARG A 96 6.82 -0.53 17.90
C ARG A 96 7.21 0.36 19.08
N GLU A 97 6.23 0.81 19.87
CA GLU A 97 6.46 1.61 21.07
C GLU A 97 7.26 0.84 22.12
N LEU A 98 6.94 -0.45 22.33
CA LEU A 98 7.71 -1.32 23.21
C LEU A 98 9.16 -1.47 22.76
N ARG A 99 9.39 -1.63 21.44
CA ARG A 99 10.75 -1.73 20.89
C ARG A 99 11.55 -0.43 21.05
N VAL A 100 10.91 0.73 20.94
CA VAL A 100 11.56 2.02 21.18
C VAL A 100 11.96 2.14 22.66
N LYS A 101 11.08 1.74 23.59
CA LYS A 101 11.40 1.74 25.02
C LYS A 101 12.58 0.81 25.35
N SER A 102 12.58 -0.42 24.82
CA SER A 102 13.65 -1.38 25.10
C SER A 102 15.02 -0.97 24.53
N THR A 103 15.03 -0.21 23.44
CA THR A 103 16.28 0.30 22.83
C THR A 103 16.77 1.60 23.46
N ALA A 104 15.90 2.37 24.12
CA ALA A 104 16.28 3.56 24.87
C ALA A 104 16.80 3.26 26.29
N SER A 105 16.50 2.07 26.82
CA SER A 105 16.96 1.61 28.14
C SER A 105 18.25 0.78 28.11
N ALA A 106 18.84 0.58 26.93
CA ALA A 106 20.09 -0.15 26.70
C ALA A 106 21.15 0.81 26.16
#